data_AF-A0A8T3XQY5-F1
#
_entry.id   AF-A0A8T3XQY5-F1
#
_cell.length_a   1.000
_cell.length_b   1.000
_cell.length_c   1.000
_cell.angle_alpha   90.00
_cell.angle_beta   90.00
_cell.angle_gamma   90.00
#
_symmetry.space_group_name_H-M   'P 1'
#
loop_
_entity.id
_entity.type
_entity.pdbx_description
1 polymer ?
#
loop_
_entity_poly.entity_id
_entity_poly.type
_entity_poly.pdbx_seq_one_letter_code
_entity_poly.pdbx_strand_id
1 'polypeptide(L)'
;MNLRNDKRGIELSMNVIIIAIILVIVLVIVVLFFTGGVTNAISRIKSLLGTQTIDTSTAILRCNTFCESYQNTNNIIYQRNYCGQEKFDIDTNGDGKVDRSDITCTDLGVSCSAITCGA
;
A
#
# COMPACT_ATOMS: atom_id res chain seq x y z
N MET A 1 59.67 20.37 12.84
CA MET A 1 59.10 21.72 12.98
C MET A 1 57.66 21.70 12.45
N ASN A 2 56.77 22.38 13.16
CA ASN A 2 55.31 22.22 13.19
C ASN A 2 54.57 22.38 11.84
N LEU A 3 53.59 21.49 11.62
CA LEU A 3 52.48 21.67 10.67
C LEU A 3 51.61 22.84 11.17
N ARG A 4 51.77 24.03 10.57
CA ARG A 4 50.85 25.15 10.77
C ARG A 4 49.63 24.89 9.90
N ASN A 5 48.52 24.50 10.52
CA ASN A 5 47.22 24.47 9.86
C ASN A 5 46.82 25.92 9.53
N ASP A 6 46.93 26.30 8.26
CA ASP A 6 46.34 27.52 7.72
C ASP A 6 44.82 27.48 7.91
N LYS A 7 44.32 28.23 8.90
CA LYS A 7 42.89 28.52 9.06
C LYS A 7 42.49 29.48 7.95
N ARG A 8 42.16 28.93 6.77
CA ARG A 8 41.52 29.69 5.70
C ARG A 8 40.12 30.10 6.18
N GLY A 9 39.96 31.36 6.56
CA GLY A 9 38.65 31.96 6.76
C GLY A 9 37.90 31.85 5.44
N ILE A 10 36.82 31.07 5.42
CA ILE A 10 35.90 31.06 4.29
C ILE A 10 35.21 32.42 4.33
N GLU A 11 35.66 33.34 3.49
CA GLU A 11 34.94 34.59 3.22
C GLU A 11 33.69 34.22 2.44
N LEU A 12 32.61 33.93 3.17
CA LEU A 12 31.33 33.64 2.57
C LEU A 12 30.82 34.96 1.96
N SER A 13 30.68 35.00 0.64
CA SER A 13 30.09 36.15 -0.05
C SER A 13 28.71 36.46 0.55
N MET A 14 28.41 37.73 0.75
CA MET A 14 27.14 38.21 1.32
C MET A 14 25.91 37.58 0.63
N ASN A 15 26.01 37.31 -0.67
CA ASN A 15 24.97 36.65 -1.45
C ASN A 15 24.71 35.20 -1.00
N VAL A 16 25.76 34.47 -0.61
CA VAL A 16 25.64 33.08 -0.13
C VAL A 16 24.91 33.04 1.20
N ILE A 17 25.16 34.02 2.07
CA ILE A 17 24.45 34.15 3.36
C ILE A 17 22.95 34.38 3.10
N ILE A 18 22.61 35.26 2.16
CA ILE A 18 21.22 35.55 1.80
C ILE A 18 20.52 34.28 1.26
N ILE A 19 21.16 33.57 0.34
CA ILE A 19 20.60 32.34 -0.25
C ILE A 19 20.41 31.26 0.82
N ALA A 20 21.38 31.10 1.73
CA ALA A 20 21.30 30.13 2.82
C ALA A 20 20.10 30.40 3.74
N ILE A 21 19.85 31.66 4.10
CA ILE A 21 18.70 32.03 4.93
C ILE A 21 17.38 31.74 4.22
N ILE A 22 17.26 32.09 2.92
CA ILE A 22 16.06 31.82 2.13
C ILE A 22 15.77 30.31 2.08
N LEU A 23 16.79 29.48 1.83
CA LEU A 23 16.63 28.02 1.79
C LEU A 23 16.16 27.44 3.12
N VAL A 24 16.69 27.92 4.24
CA VAL A 24 16.27 27.49 5.58
C VAL A 24 14.80 27.86 5.83
N ILE A 25 14.37 29.07 5.45
CA ILE A 25 12.97 29.50 5.61
C ILE A 25 12.03 28.64 4.77
N VAL A 26 12.38 28.39 3.50
CA VAL A 26 11.58 27.53 2.62
C VAL A 26 11.46 26.12 3.20
N LEU A 27 12.55 25.56 3.73
CA LEU A 27 12.53 24.24 4.35
C LEU A 27 11.61 24.19 5.58
N VAL A 28 11.66 25.21 6.44
CA VAL A 28 10.76 25.31 7.60
C VAL A 28 9.30 25.37 7.16
N ILE A 29 8.99 26.16 6.13
CA ILE A 29 7.63 26.26 5.57
C ILE A 29 7.16 24.89 5.06
N VAL A 30 7.99 24.21 4.27
CA VAL A 30 7.70 22.86 3.77
C VAL A 30 7.43 21.90 4.94
N VAL A 31 8.32 21.84 5.93
CA VAL A 31 8.12 20.97 7.09
C VAL A 31 6.81 21.29 7.80
N LEU A 32 6.46 22.57 8.03
CA LEU A 32 5.20 22.93 8.67
C LEU A 32 3.96 22.50 7.86
N PHE A 33 3.98 22.67 6.53
CA PHE A 33 2.89 22.21 5.66
C PHE A 33 2.74 20.69 5.67
N PHE A 34 3.84 19.95 5.58
CA PHE A 34 3.81 18.49 5.62
C PHE A 34 3.45 17.97 7.01
N THR A 35 3.94 18.58 8.09
CA THR A 35 3.65 18.14 9.47
C THR A 35 2.21 18.48 9.89
N GLY A 36 1.65 19.59 9.42
CA GLY A 36 0.25 19.97 9.70
C GLY A 36 -0.78 19.29 8.80
N GLY A 37 -0.43 19.00 7.54
CA GLY A 37 -1.35 18.41 6.56
C GLY A 37 -1.44 16.88 6.59
N VAL A 38 -0.32 16.19 6.86
CA VAL A 38 -0.23 14.73 6.68
C VAL A 38 -0.94 13.95 7.79
N THR A 39 -1.04 14.48 9.02
CA THR A 39 -1.66 13.80 10.17
C THR A 39 -3.14 13.47 9.93
N ASN A 40 -3.86 14.32 9.18
CA ASN A 40 -5.27 14.10 8.84
C ASN A 40 -5.45 13.16 7.64
N ALA A 41 -4.47 13.12 6.72
CA ALA A 41 -4.48 12.20 5.59
C ALA A 41 -4.17 10.76 6.03
N ILE A 42 -3.23 10.56 6.96
CA ILE A 42 -2.87 9.23 7.48
C ILE A 42 -4.04 8.56 8.22
N SER A 43 -4.87 9.32 8.94
CA SER A 43 -6.04 8.75 9.63
C SER A 43 -7.10 8.19 8.67
N ARG A 44 -7.26 8.80 7.48
CA ARG A 44 -8.15 8.30 6.42
C ARG A 44 -7.53 7.11 5.68
N ILE A 45 -6.21 7.15 5.46
CA ILE A 45 -5.48 6.03 4.86
C ILE A 45 -5.52 4.81 5.79
N LYS A 46 -5.35 4.99 7.11
CA LYS A 46 -5.49 3.91 8.09
C LYS A 46 -6.90 3.33 8.17
N SER A 47 -7.97 4.12 7.95
CA SER A 47 -9.32 3.55 7.90
C SER A 47 -9.59 2.74 6.64
N LEU A 48 -8.86 3.02 5.54
CA LEU A 48 -8.87 2.21 4.31
C LEU A 48 -7.94 0.99 4.40
N LEU A 49 -6.93 1.00 5.29
CA LEU A 49 -6.00 -0.11 5.53
C LEU A 49 -6.36 -1.00 6.73
N GLY A 50 -7.31 -0.58 7.58
CA GLY A 50 -7.72 -1.30 8.79
C GLY A 50 -8.69 -2.46 8.55
N THR A 51 -9.33 -2.47 7.38
CA THR A 51 -10.16 -3.56 6.87
C THR A 51 -9.88 -3.59 5.38
N GLN A 52 -9.10 -4.57 4.91
CA GLN A 52 -9.01 -4.87 3.49
C GLN A 52 -10.32 -5.52 3.06
N THR A 53 -11.41 -4.78 3.18
CA THR A 53 -12.64 -5.16 2.53
C THR A 53 -12.43 -4.97 1.05
N ILE A 54 -12.71 -6.01 0.30
CA ILE A 54 -12.58 -5.98 -1.15
C ILE A 54 -13.96 -5.98 -1.76
N ASP A 55 -14.14 -5.22 -2.83
CA ASP A 55 -15.34 -5.31 -3.63
C ASP A 55 -15.55 -6.74 -4.15
N THR A 56 -16.80 -7.12 -4.36
CA THR A 56 -17.18 -8.43 -4.90
C THR A 56 -16.49 -8.69 -6.25
N SER A 57 -16.32 -7.66 -7.06
CA SER A 57 -15.60 -7.72 -8.35
C SER A 57 -14.12 -8.03 -8.20
N THR A 58 -13.46 -7.45 -7.19
CA THR A 58 -12.05 -7.71 -6.86
C THR A 58 -11.88 -9.14 -6.34
N ALA A 59 -12.82 -9.63 -5.53
CA ALA A 59 -12.83 -11.01 -5.06
C ALA A 59 -12.96 -12.00 -6.23
N ILE A 60 -13.88 -11.75 -7.16
CA ILE A 60 -14.06 -12.54 -8.39
C ILE A 60 -12.78 -12.55 -9.23
N LEU A 61 -12.15 -11.38 -9.42
CA LEU A 61 -10.88 -11.29 -10.16
C LEU A 61 -9.79 -12.16 -9.53
N ARG A 62 -9.67 -12.12 -8.20
CA ARG A 62 -8.68 -12.92 -7.46
C ARG A 62 -8.92 -14.42 -7.60
N CYS A 63 -10.18 -14.85 -7.61
CA CYS A 63 -10.57 -16.22 -7.90
C CYS A 63 -10.19 -16.66 -9.33
N ASN A 64 -10.41 -15.78 -10.32
CA ASN A 64 -9.97 -16.04 -11.70
C ASN A 64 -8.45 -16.17 -11.79
N THR A 65 -7.70 -15.32 -11.09
CA THR A 65 -6.24 -15.41 -11.03
C THR A 65 -5.77 -16.74 -10.42
N PHE A 66 -6.45 -17.26 -9.39
CA PHE A 66 -6.12 -18.59 -8.86
C PHE A 66 -6.39 -19.69 -9.89
N CYS A 67 -7.49 -19.62 -10.64
CA CYS A 67 -7.79 -20.55 -11.71
C CYS A 67 -6.73 -20.53 -12.81
N GLU A 68 -6.38 -19.35 -13.32
CA GLU A 68 -5.34 -19.19 -14.35
C GLU A 68 -3.97 -19.64 -13.84
N SER A 69 -3.60 -19.28 -12.61
CA SER A 69 -2.33 -19.69 -12.02
C SER A 69 -2.24 -21.20 -11.89
N TYR A 70 -3.34 -21.85 -11.48
CA TYR A 70 -3.39 -23.31 -11.43
C TYR A 70 -3.27 -23.94 -12.83
N GLN A 71 -3.97 -23.42 -13.84
CA GLN A 71 -3.85 -23.92 -15.21
C GLN A 71 -2.42 -23.86 -15.75
N ASN A 72 -1.69 -22.80 -15.42
CA ASN A 72 -0.33 -22.59 -15.91
C ASN A 72 0.74 -23.32 -15.09
N THR A 73 0.50 -23.57 -13.80
CA THR A 73 1.53 -24.09 -12.89
C THR A 73 1.21 -25.47 -12.31
N ASN A 74 -0.04 -25.91 -12.35
CA ASN A 74 -0.59 -27.07 -11.63
C ASN A 74 -0.23 -27.10 -10.13
N ASN A 75 -0.05 -25.92 -9.52
CA ASN A 75 0.33 -25.83 -8.12
C ASN A 75 -0.89 -25.95 -7.19
N ILE A 76 -0.88 -26.96 -6.33
CA ILE A 76 -1.94 -27.28 -5.36
C ILE A 76 -2.32 -26.13 -4.42
N ILE A 77 -1.42 -25.15 -4.20
CA ILE A 77 -1.69 -23.98 -3.36
C ILE A 77 -2.81 -23.14 -3.99
N TYR A 78 -2.78 -22.92 -5.30
CA TYR A 78 -3.81 -22.14 -6.00
C TYR A 78 -5.16 -22.86 -5.99
N GLN A 79 -5.15 -24.18 -6.17
CA GLN A 79 -6.35 -25.01 -6.03
C GLN A 79 -6.94 -24.90 -4.62
N ARG A 80 -6.10 -25.04 -3.59
CA ARG A 80 -6.53 -24.91 -2.19
C ARG A 80 -7.11 -23.54 -1.87
N ASN A 81 -6.46 -22.47 -2.31
CA ASN A 81 -6.92 -21.11 -2.12
C ASN A 81 -8.27 -20.87 -2.81
N TYR A 82 -8.41 -21.34 -4.05
CA TYR A 82 -9.67 -21.31 -4.78
C TYR A 82 -10.78 -22.10 -4.09
N CYS A 83 -10.46 -23.27 -3.52
CA CYS A 83 -11.43 -24.14 -2.85
C CYS A 83 -11.74 -23.78 -1.38
N GLY A 84 -11.39 -22.57 -0.94
CA GLY A 84 -11.83 -22.04 0.35
C GLY A 84 -10.76 -21.89 1.43
N GLN A 85 -9.48 -22.07 1.09
CA GLN A 85 -8.39 -21.67 2.00
C GLN A 85 -8.18 -20.15 2.02
N GLU A 86 -8.40 -19.48 0.89
CA GLU A 86 -8.46 -18.02 0.86
C GLU A 86 -9.91 -17.60 1.13
N LYS A 87 -10.06 -16.64 2.05
CA LYS A 87 -11.34 -16.08 2.43
C LYS A 87 -11.33 -14.58 2.17
N PHE A 88 -12.45 -14.07 1.70
CA PHE A 88 -12.62 -12.66 1.37
C PHE A 88 -13.61 -12.01 2.32
N ASP A 89 -13.18 -10.87 2.84
CA ASP A 89 -14.06 -9.95 3.53
C ASP A 89 -14.59 -8.95 2.50
N ILE A 90 -15.88 -9.05 2.19
CA ILE A 90 -16.53 -8.28 1.13
C ILE A 90 -17.30 -7.12 1.72
N ASP A 91 -17.02 -5.94 1.17
CA ASP A 91 -17.85 -4.74 1.33
C ASP A 91 -18.77 -4.66 0.12
N THR A 92 -20.08 -4.75 0.35
CA THR A 92 -21.11 -4.74 -0.68
C THR A 92 -21.69 -3.33 -0.86
N ASN A 93 -21.57 -2.47 0.16
CA ASN A 93 -22.22 -1.17 0.22
C ASN A 93 -21.24 0.01 0.04
N GLY A 94 -19.93 -0.27 0.01
CA GLY A 94 -18.86 0.70 -0.20
C GLY A 94 -18.60 1.63 0.99
N ASP A 95 -19.02 1.25 2.20
CA ASP A 95 -18.86 2.04 3.43
C ASP A 95 -17.52 1.79 4.15
N GLY A 96 -16.68 0.90 3.60
CA GLY A 96 -15.38 0.52 4.15
C GLY A 96 -15.45 -0.50 5.28
N LYS A 97 -16.60 -1.17 5.48
CA LYS A 97 -16.80 -2.23 6.48
C LYS A 97 -17.12 -3.56 5.83
N VAL A 98 -16.82 -4.63 6.57
CA VAL A 98 -17.13 -6.00 6.13
C VAL A 98 -18.64 -6.21 6.25
N ASP A 99 -19.31 -6.35 5.12
CA ASP A 99 -20.72 -6.78 5.07
C ASP A 99 -20.83 -8.31 5.12
N ARG A 100 -19.89 -9.00 4.46
CA ARG A 100 -19.82 -10.45 4.41
C ARG A 100 -18.39 -10.91 4.62
N SER A 101 -18.15 -11.64 5.71
CA SER A 101 -16.86 -12.27 5.98
C SER A 101 -16.84 -13.72 5.48
N ASP A 102 -15.65 -14.27 5.38
CA ASP A 102 -15.43 -15.69 5.09
C ASP A 102 -15.94 -16.16 3.71
N ILE A 103 -16.14 -15.25 2.76
CA ILE A 103 -16.63 -15.59 1.42
C ILE A 103 -15.51 -16.26 0.62
N THR A 104 -15.83 -17.39 -0.01
CA THR A 104 -14.90 -18.15 -0.84
C THR A 104 -15.18 -17.98 -2.34
N CYS A 105 -14.28 -18.44 -3.20
CA CYS A 105 -14.51 -18.40 -4.65
C CYS A 105 -15.73 -19.22 -5.10
N THR A 106 -16.06 -20.28 -4.35
CA THR A 106 -17.25 -21.10 -4.59
C THR A 106 -18.54 -20.37 -4.22
N ASP A 107 -18.52 -19.54 -3.16
CA ASP A 107 -19.66 -18.72 -2.75
C ASP A 107 -19.94 -17.58 -3.75
N LEU A 108 -18.90 -17.11 -4.43
CA LEU A 108 -18.98 -16.09 -5.48
C LEU A 108 -19.48 -16.62 -6.83
N GLY A 109 -19.74 -17.94 -6.94
CA GLY A 109 -20.19 -18.56 -8.18
C GLY A 109 -19.16 -18.56 -9.30
N VAL A 110 -17.88 -18.32 -8.98
CA VAL A 110 -16.79 -18.41 -9.96
C VAL A 110 -16.54 -19.87 -10.27
N SER A 111 -16.63 -20.27 -11.54
CA SER A 111 -16.38 -21.64 -12.00
C SER A 111 -15.06 -21.74 -12.76
N CYS A 112 -14.18 -22.65 -12.33
CA CYS A 112 -12.91 -22.96 -12.97
C CYS A 112 -12.95 -24.39 -13.52
N SER A 113 -12.85 -24.57 -14.83
CA SER A 113 -12.85 -25.91 -15.45
C SER A 113 -11.62 -26.76 -15.10
N ALA A 114 -10.52 -26.12 -14.68
CA ALA A 114 -9.28 -26.78 -14.34
C ALA A 114 -9.17 -27.18 -12.86
N ILE A 115 -9.98 -26.60 -11.98
CA ILE A 115 -9.95 -26.86 -10.54
C ILE A 115 -11.26 -27.52 -10.13
N THR A 116 -11.17 -28.74 -9.62
CA THR A 116 -12.28 -29.39 -8.90
C THR A 116 -12.02 -29.31 -7.40
N CYS A 117 -12.91 -28.64 -6.68
CA CYS A 117 -12.92 -28.67 -5.23
C CYS A 117 -13.60 -29.96 -4.79
N GLY A 118 -12.83 -30.88 -4.21
CA GLY A 118 -13.38 -32.11 -3.66
C GLY A 118 -14.38 -31.78 -2.56
N ALA A 119 -15.59 -32.33 -2.68
CA ALA A 119 -16.61 -32.30 -1.64
C ALA A 119 -16.21 -33.18 -0.45
#